data_AF-A0A2T4Z924-F1
#
_entry.id   AF-A0A2T4Z924-F1
#
_cell.length_a   1.000
_cell.length_b   1.000
_cell.length_c   1.000
_cell.angle_alpha   90.00
_cell.angle_beta   90.00
_cell.angle_gamma   90.00
#
_symmetry.space_group_name_H-M   'P 1'
#
loop_
_entity.id
_entity.type
_entity.pdbx_description
1 polymer ?
#
loop_
_entity_poly.entity_id
_entity_poly.type
_entity_poly.pdbx_seq_one_letter_code
_entity_poly.pdbx_strand_id
1 'polypeptide(L)'
;MMIITSLEGQAERLTDYTQLTRKRAVNGDRSLSFWVPETDRNRHAFPLVAEESTIEYDGEKYVIKSLEKRLKGRTPVKVVEALHKMIPDLVDNYIYDTESRTLQIIPALSFALHGTGYTFTVQGSFSSKEFENFGDDNSLRLLTQIMDRYGAEFDIQGTHLTIKNEIGGEPDFVFRYKHNTKALVLHSDTKDLATYIRGYGAIDEETGEYLVTAEYTSSKAYGPFGIRHAPPVRDERFYNYDALLEECKRRLKDEPEMSLQLSFVELKEQGYPDQKPGLGDRVPVIHEPLGLELTARILEITDYPESLKSPDVVLANIRPNMPTLYAGFQNATKRLAEVMDPDGNITTVTKKIYSNSHVYQDNLGYWAVNPVDPRRYVFMGSGGIDVRRGLIRVEREDGFPIIIGGELQYDLNIQGAIPMLKSTTVSIGGSQGIWWETSHADQPQNCQFFTYEHKARYLVVRALLYVEAGARAYFSIETGTYGQGNVIVLGSTTSTNTDPDDTDSRAEEIRIDLGTPTGNRRAFYLRLRSSRSDRKVYARVSRLWLEG
;
A
#
# COMPACT_ATOMS: atom_id res chain seq x y z
N MET A 1 22.69 17.74 -6.86
CA MET A 1 24.03 17.36 -6.38
C MET A 1 24.15 17.82 -4.95
N MET A 2 24.60 16.97 -4.03
CA MET A 2 24.74 17.30 -2.62
C MET A 2 26.21 17.56 -2.25
N ILE A 3 26.47 18.65 -1.53
CA ILE A 3 27.81 19.01 -1.04
C ILE A 3 27.75 19.01 0.49
N ILE A 4 28.74 18.39 1.14
CA ILE A 4 28.92 18.41 2.60
C ILE A 4 30.12 19.29 2.93
N THR A 5 29.94 20.22 3.85
CA THR A 5 31.00 21.10 4.39
C THR A 5 31.11 20.88 5.89
N SER A 6 32.27 20.42 6.34
CA SER A 6 32.59 20.28 7.76
C SER A 6 32.70 21.63 8.47
N LEU A 7 32.73 21.61 9.80
CA LEU A 7 32.97 22.79 10.63
C LEU A 7 34.32 23.46 10.32
N GLU A 8 35.33 22.66 9.96
CA GLU A 8 36.67 23.14 9.60
C GLU A 8 36.72 23.74 8.18
N GLY A 9 35.60 23.74 7.45
CA GLY A 9 35.48 24.31 6.12
C GLY A 9 35.91 23.38 4.99
N GLN A 10 36.27 22.12 5.28
CA GLN A 10 36.51 21.13 4.24
C GLN A 10 35.18 20.77 3.58
N ALA A 11 35.07 20.98 2.27
CA ALA A 11 33.90 20.70 1.46
C ALA A 11 34.18 19.57 0.47
N GLU A 12 33.27 18.60 0.41
CA GLU A 12 33.35 17.46 -0.52
C GLU A 12 31.98 17.18 -1.13
N ARG A 13 31.98 16.54 -2.30
CA ARG A 13 30.75 16.02 -2.89
C ARG A 13 30.31 14.78 -2.12
N LEU A 14 29.06 14.78 -1.64
CA LEU A 14 28.48 13.60 -1.02
C LEU A 14 27.84 12.71 -2.10
N THR A 15 28.14 11.41 -2.08
CA THR A 15 27.59 10.42 -3.01
C THR A 15 27.10 9.18 -2.27
N ASP A 16 26.34 8.34 -2.97
CA ASP A 16 25.76 7.08 -2.47
C ASP A 16 24.83 7.25 -1.25
N TYR A 17 24.35 8.47 -0.99
CA TYR A 17 23.25 8.69 -0.05
C TYR A 17 21.95 8.11 -0.61
N THR A 18 21.05 7.71 0.28
CA THR A 18 19.80 7.04 -0.06
C THR A 18 18.66 7.60 0.79
N GLN A 19 17.42 7.34 0.38
CA GLN A 19 16.21 7.77 1.10
C GLN A 19 16.13 9.28 1.34
N LEU A 20 16.59 10.08 0.38
CA LEU A 20 16.50 11.54 0.48
C LEU A 20 15.05 11.98 0.59
N THR A 21 14.75 12.65 1.68
CA THR A 21 13.43 13.14 2.04
C THR A 21 13.56 14.60 2.46
N ARG A 22 12.70 15.45 1.91
CA ARG A 22 12.68 16.88 2.22
C ARG A 22 11.30 17.25 2.75
N LYS A 23 11.26 17.79 3.96
CA LYS A 23 10.04 18.26 4.62
C LYS A 23 10.03 19.78 4.61
N ARG A 24 8.90 20.38 4.24
CA ARG A 24 8.68 21.83 4.29
C ARG A 24 7.28 22.12 4.79
N ALA A 25 7.15 23.09 5.69
CA ALA A 25 5.87 23.55 6.21
C ALA A 25 5.73 25.08 6.15
N VAL A 26 4.50 25.57 6.05
CA VAL A 26 4.17 27.00 6.19
C VAL A 26 4.55 27.46 7.59
N ASN A 27 5.41 28.49 7.69
CA ASN A 27 5.94 29.03 8.94
C ASN A 27 6.58 28.00 9.90
N GLY A 28 6.90 26.80 9.41
CA GLY A 28 7.25 25.67 10.26
C GLY A 28 8.49 24.93 9.79
N ASP A 29 8.51 23.63 10.08
CA ASP A 29 9.65 22.74 9.81
C ASP A 29 10.12 22.83 8.36
N ARG A 30 11.41 23.08 8.19
CA ARG A 30 12.13 22.88 6.93
C ARG A 30 13.35 22.01 7.22
N SER A 31 13.34 20.78 6.69
CA SER A 31 14.40 19.80 6.98
C SER A 31 14.68 18.88 5.81
N LEU A 32 15.87 18.27 5.87
CA LEU A 32 16.38 17.28 4.94
C LEU A 32 16.84 16.07 5.73
N SER A 33 16.39 14.87 5.34
CA SER A 33 16.83 13.62 5.94
C SER A 33 17.22 12.60 4.88
N PHE A 34 18.26 11.82 5.17
CA PHE A 34 18.79 10.81 4.25
C PHE A 34 19.75 9.87 4.99
N TRP A 35 20.07 8.75 4.35
CA TRP A 35 21.00 7.76 4.88
C TRP A 35 22.27 7.75 4.04
N VAL A 36 23.42 7.70 4.70
CA VAL A 36 24.74 7.60 4.05
C VAL A 36 25.37 6.28 4.48
N PRO A 37 25.34 5.23 3.64
CA PRO A 37 26.19 4.05 3.83
C PRO A 37 27.64 4.39 3.47
N GLU A 38 28.61 3.87 4.22
CA GLU A 38 30.02 3.99 3.85
C GLU A 38 30.33 3.06 2.67
N THR A 39 30.82 3.65 1.57
CA THR A 39 31.25 2.96 0.36
C THR A 39 32.66 3.39 -0.02
N ASP A 40 33.31 2.66 -0.92
CA ASP A 40 34.63 3.08 -1.44
C ASP A 40 34.57 4.44 -2.16
N ARG A 41 33.42 4.80 -2.73
CA ARG A 41 33.24 6.06 -3.48
C ARG A 41 33.09 7.26 -2.56
N ASN A 42 32.39 7.12 -1.44
CA ASN A 42 32.14 8.23 -0.52
C ASN A 42 33.03 8.22 0.74
N ARG A 43 33.98 7.28 0.87
CA ARG A 43 34.88 7.16 2.04
C ARG A 43 35.61 8.46 2.40
N HIS A 44 35.93 9.30 1.41
CA HIS A 44 36.57 10.59 1.63
C HIS A 44 35.62 11.63 2.27
N ALA A 45 34.33 11.60 1.93
CA ALA A 45 33.31 12.51 2.42
C ALA A 45 32.57 11.97 3.67
N PHE A 46 32.57 10.65 3.88
CA PHE A 46 31.84 10.01 4.98
C PHE A 46 32.21 10.55 6.37
N PRO A 47 33.49 10.83 6.70
CA PRO A 47 33.85 11.45 7.98
C PRO A 47 33.26 12.85 8.16
N LEU A 48 33.12 13.62 7.08
CA LEU A 48 32.58 14.99 7.09
C LEU A 48 31.08 15.04 7.38
N VAL A 49 30.38 13.91 7.27
CA VAL A 49 28.99 13.80 7.72
C VAL A 49 28.96 13.72 9.25
N ALA A 50 29.08 14.86 9.89
CA ALA A 50 29.06 15.01 11.34
C ALA A 50 28.00 16.03 11.76
N GLU A 51 27.65 16.03 13.04
CA GLU A 51 26.85 17.07 13.67
C GLU A 51 27.44 18.46 13.35
N GLU A 52 26.58 19.45 13.19
CA GLU A 52 26.90 20.83 12.78
C GLU A 52 27.51 21.01 11.39
N SER A 53 27.76 19.94 10.64
CA SER A 53 28.22 20.06 9.27
C SER A 53 27.09 20.58 8.36
N THR A 54 27.45 21.36 7.35
CA THR A 54 26.49 21.99 6.43
C THR A 54 26.33 21.17 5.17
N ILE A 55 25.09 20.85 4.82
CA ILE A 55 24.68 20.24 3.55
C ILE A 55 24.15 21.33 2.63
N GLU A 56 24.67 21.40 1.41
CA GLU A 56 24.07 22.20 0.33
C GLU A 56 23.35 21.27 -0.64
N TYR A 57 22.06 21.55 -0.87
CA TYR A 57 21.20 20.77 -1.74
C TYR A 57 20.13 21.67 -2.36
N ASP A 58 19.98 21.59 -3.70
CA ASP A 58 18.98 22.36 -4.46
C ASP A 58 19.05 23.89 -4.25
N GLY A 59 20.27 24.41 -4.09
CA GLY A 59 20.54 25.84 -3.86
C GLY A 59 20.32 26.30 -2.41
N GLU A 60 19.86 25.42 -1.52
CA GLU A 60 19.60 25.72 -0.12
C GLU A 60 20.62 25.04 0.80
N LYS A 61 20.82 25.64 1.98
CA LYS A 61 21.75 25.15 3.01
C LYS A 61 20.99 24.56 4.19
N TYR A 62 21.49 23.43 4.69
CA TYR A 62 20.96 22.71 5.84
C TYR A 62 22.10 22.39 6.80
N VAL A 63 21.85 22.41 8.11
CA VAL A 63 22.84 22.08 9.15
C VAL A 63 22.41 20.78 9.82
N ILE A 64 23.33 19.81 9.89
CA ILE A 64 23.08 18.52 10.55
C ILE A 64 22.92 18.76 12.06
N LYS A 65 21.76 18.45 12.63
CA LYS A 65 21.52 18.58 14.07
C LYS A 65 21.35 17.23 14.78
N SER A 66 21.03 16.18 14.03
CA SER A 66 20.89 14.82 14.55
C SER A 66 21.53 13.81 13.59
N LEU A 67 22.27 12.87 14.17
CA LEU A 67 23.04 11.86 13.45
C LEU A 67 22.99 10.52 14.19
N GLU A 68 22.35 9.52 13.60
CA GLU A 68 22.37 8.14 14.10
C GLU A 68 23.44 7.33 13.36
N LYS A 69 24.28 6.59 14.08
CA LYS A 69 25.27 5.66 13.51
C LYS A 69 24.84 4.24 13.77
N ARG A 70 24.73 3.42 12.72
CA ARG A 70 24.37 2.01 12.84
C ARG A 70 25.09 1.13 11.83
N LEU A 71 25.04 -0.18 12.05
CA LEU A 71 25.54 -1.18 11.12
C LEU A 71 24.38 -1.80 10.35
N LYS A 72 24.50 -1.85 9.02
CA LYS A 72 23.64 -2.70 8.18
C LYS A 72 24.48 -3.85 7.66
N GLY A 73 24.40 -5.00 8.32
CA GLY A 73 25.34 -6.10 8.12
C GLY A 73 26.73 -5.71 8.64
N ARG A 74 27.69 -5.50 7.73
CA ARG A 74 29.07 -5.05 8.06
C ARG A 74 29.36 -3.60 7.65
N THR A 75 28.40 -2.93 7.02
CA THR A 75 28.57 -1.57 6.49
C THR A 75 28.09 -0.53 7.50
N PRO A 76 28.94 0.42 7.92
CA PRO A 76 28.51 1.59 8.67
C PRO A 76 27.53 2.44 7.86
N VAL A 77 26.45 2.87 8.51
CA VAL A 77 25.43 3.75 7.93
C VAL A 77 25.16 4.89 8.89
N LYS A 78 25.18 6.12 8.38
CA LYS A 78 24.76 7.33 9.08
C LYS A 78 23.34 7.70 8.64
N VAL A 79 22.43 7.89 9.59
CA VAL A 79 21.11 8.48 9.33
C VAL A 79 21.19 9.94 9.74
N VAL A 80 20.96 10.84 8.79
CA VAL A 80 21.15 12.28 8.94
C VAL A 80 19.80 12.95 9.04
N GLU A 81 19.66 13.86 10.00
CA GLU A 81 18.59 14.84 10.09
C GLU A 81 19.20 16.25 10.13
N ALA A 82 18.95 17.02 9.08
CA ALA A 82 19.46 18.36 8.91
C ALA A 82 18.31 19.38 8.83
N LEU A 83 18.44 20.47 9.59
CA LEU A 83 17.49 21.58 9.58
C LEU A 83 17.93 22.64 8.59
N HIS A 84 16.98 23.32 7.95
CA HIS A 84 17.30 24.46 7.07
C HIS A 84 18.11 25.50 7.84
N LYS A 85 19.18 26.05 7.24
CA LYS A 85 20.20 26.87 7.92
C LYS A 85 19.63 28.08 8.67
N MET A 86 18.52 28.65 8.21
CA MET A 86 17.77 29.69 8.92
C MET A 86 17.41 29.31 10.37
N ILE A 87 17.01 28.06 10.62
CA ILE A 87 16.56 27.64 11.95
C ILE A 87 17.69 27.78 12.99
N PRO A 88 18.85 27.13 12.83
CA PRO A 88 19.96 27.31 13.77
C PRO A 88 20.50 28.74 13.77
N ASP A 89 20.66 29.39 12.62
CA ASP A 89 21.19 30.76 12.57
C ASP A 89 20.31 31.74 13.37
N LEU A 90 18.99 31.57 13.37
CA LEU A 90 18.06 32.40 14.16
C LEU A 90 17.89 31.94 15.61
N VAL A 91 18.16 30.67 15.94
CA VAL A 91 18.16 30.17 17.32
C VAL A 91 19.41 30.65 18.07
N ASP A 92 20.56 30.68 17.39
CA ASP A 92 21.83 31.06 17.99
C ASP A 92 21.94 32.58 18.21
N ASN A 93 21.08 33.39 17.58
CA ASN A 93 21.00 34.84 17.81
C ASN A 93 19.96 35.17 18.89
N TYR A 94 20.41 35.80 19.97
CA TYR A 94 19.56 36.20 21.09
C TYR A 94 19.42 37.72 21.17
N ILE A 95 18.18 38.20 21.36
CA ILE A 95 17.89 39.63 21.56
C ILE A 95 17.60 39.85 23.04
N TYR A 96 18.51 40.51 23.75
CA TYR A 96 18.38 40.77 25.19
C TYR A 96 17.50 41.98 25.51
N ASP A 97 17.45 42.96 24.60
CA ASP A 97 16.60 44.13 24.79
C ASP A 97 15.13 43.72 24.73
N THR A 98 14.27 44.52 25.36
CA THR A 98 12.82 44.35 25.32
C THR A 98 12.14 45.66 24.93
N GLU A 99 11.03 45.55 24.19
CA GLU A 99 10.18 46.69 23.85
C GLU A 99 8.72 46.44 24.30
N SER A 100 8.17 47.43 25.00
CA SER A 100 6.75 47.49 25.38
C SER A 100 6.10 48.69 24.71
N ARG A 101 5.59 48.49 23.49
CA ARG A 101 4.90 49.52 22.70
C ARG A 101 4.06 48.91 21.59
N THR A 102 3.22 49.75 20.97
CA THR A 102 2.56 49.40 19.71
C THR A 102 3.55 49.44 18.54
N LEU A 103 3.71 48.30 17.86
CA LEU A 103 4.62 48.13 16.73
C LEU A 103 3.86 47.91 15.43
N GLN A 104 4.40 48.44 14.34
CA GLN A 104 4.11 47.96 12.99
C GLN A 104 5.01 46.75 12.69
N ILE A 105 4.62 45.92 11.72
CA ILE A 105 5.33 44.66 11.43
C ILE A 105 6.80 44.88 11.03
N ILE A 106 7.11 45.97 10.30
CA ILE A 106 8.48 46.27 9.85
C ILE A 106 9.42 46.57 11.04
N PRO A 107 9.09 47.49 11.98
CA PRO A 107 9.84 47.67 13.21
C PRO A 107 10.00 46.39 14.03
N ALA A 108 8.94 45.58 14.16
CA ALA A 108 9.00 44.32 14.91
C ALA A 108 9.98 43.33 14.26
N LEU A 109 9.94 43.16 12.94
CA LEU A 109 10.87 42.30 12.19
C LEU A 109 12.31 42.82 12.26
N SER A 110 12.50 44.14 12.17
CA SER A 110 13.83 44.77 12.27
C SER A 110 14.47 44.51 13.63
N PHE A 111 13.66 44.56 14.69
CA PHE A 111 14.08 44.26 16.05
C PHE A 111 14.40 42.76 16.21
N ALA A 112 13.47 41.88 15.80
CA ALA A 112 13.62 40.43 15.96
C ALA A 112 14.79 39.83 15.17
N LEU A 113 15.13 40.39 14.01
CA LEU A 113 16.20 39.90 13.13
C LEU A 113 17.51 40.68 13.27
N HIS A 114 17.59 41.60 14.23
CA HIS A 114 18.80 42.38 14.45
C HIS A 114 20.01 41.46 14.73
N GLY A 115 21.13 41.69 14.05
CA GLY A 115 22.36 40.91 14.23
C GLY A 115 22.41 39.56 13.49
N THR A 116 21.29 39.08 12.95
CA THR A 116 21.21 37.75 12.29
C THR A 116 21.83 37.70 10.89
N GLY A 117 21.95 38.84 10.21
CA GLY A 117 22.32 38.92 8.79
C GLY A 117 21.19 38.55 7.82
N TYR A 118 20.00 38.20 8.32
CA TYR A 118 18.81 37.98 7.50
C TYR A 118 18.15 39.31 7.13
N THR A 119 17.64 39.39 5.91
CA THR A 119 16.93 40.56 5.39
C THR A 119 15.49 40.20 5.06
N PHE A 120 14.62 41.19 4.94
CA PHE A 120 13.21 40.93 4.65
C PHE A 120 12.56 41.98 3.75
N THR A 121 11.48 41.56 3.08
CA THR A 121 10.51 42.44 2.42
C THR A 121 9.11 42.12 2.92
N VAL A 122 8.26 43.14 3.05
CA VAL A 122 6.87 42.98 3.47
C VAL A 122 5.97 43.25 2.26
N GLN A 123 5.23 42.22 1.86
CA GLN A 123 4.27 42.21 0.76
C GLN A 123 2.87 41.91 1.34
N GLY A 124 2.27 42.93 1.95
CA GLY A 124 0.98 42.77 2.60
C GLY A 124 0.60 43.98 3.45
N SER A 125 -0.64 43.99 3.90
CA SER A 125 -1.17 45.03 4.79
C SER A 125 -1.40 44.44 6.17
N PHE A 126 -0.77 45.03 7.18
CA PHE A 126 -0.82 44.58 8.56
C PHE A 126 -1.15 45.74 9.48
N SER A 127 -2.16 45.57 10.35
CA SER A 127 -2.45 46.54 11.41
C SER A 127 -1.40 46.46 12.51
N SER A 128 -1.14 47.58 13.18
CA SER A 128 -0.21 47.62 14.31
C SER A 128 -0.70 46.77 15.48
N LYS A 129 0.22 46.21 16.25
CA LYS A 129 -0.07 45.35 17.39
C LYS A 129 0.69 45.83 18.61
N GLU A 130 0.05 45.79 19.76
CA GLU A 130 0.63 46.19 21.04
C GLU A 130 1.47 45.06 21.63
N PHE A 131 2.75 45.30 21.82
CA PHE A 131 3.67 44.35 22.44
C PHE A 131 4.02 44.80 23.85
N GLU A 132 4.21 43.82 24.73
CA GLU A 132 4.74 44.03 26.07
C GLU A 132 5.87 43.03 26.29
N ASN A 133 6.99 43.53 26.81
CA ASN A 133 8.22 42.79 27.06
C ASN A 133 8.65 41.97 25.83
N PHE A 134 8.46 42.51 24.63
CA PHE A 134 8.82 41.80 23.40
C PHE A 134 10.32 41.88 23.16
N GLY A 135 10.97 40.73 23.09
CA GLY A 135 12.42 40.59 23.19
C GLY A 135 12.75 39.51 24.22
N ASP A 136 13.95 39.56 24.79
CA ASP A 136 14.48 38.55 25.71
C ASP A 136 14.21 37.11 25.25
N ASP A 137 14.47 36.83 23.97
CA ASP A 137 14.31 35.51 23.37
C ASP A 137 15.22 35.43 22.12
N ASN A 138 15.34 34.23 21.55
CA ASN A 138 16.05 34.06 20.27
C ASN A 138 15.23 34.57 19.08
N SER A 139 15.93 34.98 18.03
CA SER A 139 15.32 35.56 16.83
C SER A 139 14.28 34.65 16.17
N LEU A 140 14.45 33.32 16.22
CA LEU A 140 13.45 32.39 15.67
C LEU A 140 12.14 32.48 16.44
N ARG A 141 12.20 32.46 17.77
CA ARG A 141 11.01 32.58 18.63
C ARG A 141 10.33 33.93 18.47
N LEU A 142 11.09 35.02 18.41
CA LEU A 142 10.54 36.36 18.15
C LEU A 142 9.88 36.44 16.77
N LEU A 143 10.50 35.86 15.74
CA LEU A 143 9.91 35.76 14.40
C LEU A 143 8.59 34.98 14.43
N THR A 144 8.53 33.83 15.10
CA THR A 144 7.29 33.05 15.26
C THR A 144 6.20 33.87 15.97
N GLN A 145 6.54 34.57 17.05
CA GLN A 145 5.59 35.44 17.77
C GLN A 145 5.03 36.54 16.86
N ILE A 146 5.88 37.15 16.01
CA ILE A 146 5.44 38.14 15.02
C ILE A 146 4.49 37.50 14.02
N MET A 147 4.85 36.35 13.42
CA MET A 147 4.00 35.66 12.45
C MET A 147 2.63 35.34 13.03
N ASP A 148 2.58 34.80 14.24
CA ASP A 148 1.34 34.44 14.93
C ASP A 148 0.47 35.68 15.24
N ARG A 149 1.08 36.75 15.76
CA ARG A 149 0.37 37.94 16.22
C ARG A 149 -0.16 38.81 15.08
N TYR A 150 0.58 38.88 13.98
CA TYR A 150 0.15 39.61 12.78
C TYR A 150 -0.64 38.74 11.80
N GLY A 151 -0.71 37.41 12.01
CA GLY A 151 -1.28 36.47 11.05
C GLY A 151 -0.53 36.53 9.72
N ALA A 152 0.79 36.64 9.79
CA ALA A 152 1.68 36.75 8.66
C ALA A 152 2.34 35.41 8.36
N GLU A 153 2.70 35.21 7.11
CA GLU A 153 3.44 34.04 6.66
C GLU A 153 4.67 34.47 5.86
N PHE A 154 5.67 33.61 5.80
CA PHE A 154 6.90 33.93 5.08
C PHE A 154 7.34 32.82 4.14
N ASP A 155 8.00 33.27 3.07
CA ASP A 155 8.88 32.42 2.27
C ASP A 155 10.32 32.91 2.38
N ILE A 156 11.27 32.02 2.15
CA ILE A 156 12.72 32.31 2.26
C ILE A 156 13.43 31.88 1.00
N GLN A 157 14.33 32.74 0.53
CA GLN A 157 15.29 32.47 -0.53
C GLN A 157 16.67 32.88 -0.05
N GLY A 158 17.56 31.90 0.17
CA GLY A 158 18.86 32.15 0.79
C GLY A 158 18.71 32.75 2.20
N THR A 159 19.06 34.04 2.36
CA THR A 159 18.93 34.79 3.63
C THR A 159 17.89 35.91 3.57
N HIS A 160 17.05 35.93 2.54
CA HIS A 160 16.00 36.93 2.36
C HIS A 160 14.61 36.35 2.63
N LEU A 161 13.87 36.96 3.54
CA LEU A 161 12.49 36.60 3.89
C LEU A 161 11.49 37.49 3.13
N THR A 162 10.50 36.88 2.51
CA THR A 162 9.35 37.60 1.94
C THR A 162 8.13 37.35 2.82
N ILE A 163 7.69 38.39 3.53
CA ILE A 163 6.54 38.33 4.45
C ILE A 163 5.26 38.69 3.71
N LYS A 164 4.21 37.88 3.85
CA LYS A 164 2.90 38.03 3.19
C LYS A 164 1.77 37.80 4.19
N ASN A 165 0.57 38.27 3.87
CA ASN A 165 -0.63 37.92 4.65
C ASN A 165 -0.91 36.41 4.56
N GLU A 166 -0.77 35.83 3.37
CA GLU A 166 -0.95 34.41 3.11
C GLU A 166 -0.03 34.02 1.92
N ILE A 167 0.72 32.92 2.03
CA ILE A 167 1.48 32.32 0.92
C ILE A 167 0.64 31.28 0.17
N GLY A 168 1.05 30.95 -1.05
CA GLY A 168 0.38 29.98 -1.92
C GLY A 168 -0.58 30.62 -2.92
N GLY A 169 -1.06 29.81 -3.85
CA GLY A 169 -2.01 30.20 -4.88
C GLY A 169 -3.15 29.21 -5.06
N GLU A 170 -3.82 29.30 -6.20
CA GLU A 170 -4.89 28.39 -6.60
C GLU A 170 -4.45 27.65 -7.87
N PRO A 171 -3.67 26.56 -7.71
CA PRO A 171 -3.20 25.81 -8.87
C PRO A 171 -4.36 25.04 -9.52
N ASP A 172 -4.28 24.87 -10.84
CA ASP A 172 -5.31 24.21 -11.65
C ASP A 172 -5.19 22.68 -11.60
N PHE A 173 -5.38 22.10 -10.40
CA PHE A 173 -5.53 20.66 -10.21
C PHE A 173 -6.45 20.35 -9.02
N VAL A 174 -6.95 19.11 -8.99
CA VAL A 174 -7.85 18.61 -7.95
C VAL A 174 -7.30 17.32 -7.36
N PHE A 175 -7.43 17.13 -6.05
CA PHE A 175 -7.23 15.82 -5.42
C PHE A 175 -8.55 15.05 -5.42
N ARG A 176 -8.62 13.93 -6.16
CA ARG A 176 -9.85 13.14 -6.28
C ARG A 176 -9.64 11.65 -6.01
N TYR A 177 -10.56 11.06 -5.25
CA TYR A 177 -10.63 9.62 -4.99
C TYR A 177 -10.72 8.82 -6.30
N LYS A 178 -9.96 7.72 -6.39
CA LYS A 178 -9.80 6.88 -7.60
C LYS A 178 -9.21 7.56 -8.84
N HIS A 179 -8.79 8.82 -8.73
CA HIS A 179 -8.13 9.54 -9.82
C HIS A 179 -6.63 9.67 -9.57
N ASN A 180 -6.23 10.66 -8.76
CA ASN A 180 -4.83 10.92 -8.46
C ASN A 180 -4.48 10.69 -6.98
N THR A 181 -5.43 10.32 -6.12
CA THR A 181 -5.14 10.04 -4.70
C THR A 181 -4.83 8.56 -4.46
N LYS A 182 -3.73 8.27 -3.75
CA LYS A 182 -3.32 6.91 -3.33
C LYS A 182 -3.90 6.54 -1.97
N ALA A 183 -3.65 7.40 -0.99
CA ALA A 183 -4.14 7.25 0.37
C ALA A 183 -4.52 8.62 0.92
N LEU A 184 -5.61 8.64 1.68
CA LEU A 184 -6.11 9.80 2.37
C LEU A 184 -6.42 9.38 3.81
N VAL A 185 -5.81 10.08 4.76
CA VAL A 185 -6.00 9.90 6.19
C VAL A 185 -6.60 11.17 6.74
N LEU A 186 -7.83 11.07 7.23
CA LEU A 186 -8.49 12.14 7.98
C LEU A 186 -8.21 11.91 9.47
N HIS A 187 -7.45 12.80 10.07
CA HIS A 187 -7.23 12.83 11.51
C HIS A 187 -8.17 13.85 12.14
N SER A 188 -8.76 13.50 13.28
CA SER A 188 -9.57 14.40 14.09
C SER A 188 -9.14 14.29 15.54
N ASP A 189 -8.76 15.43 16.14
CA ASP A 189 -8.41 15.55 17.55
C ASP A 189 -9.44 16.44 18.27
N THR A 190 -9.86 15.98 19.45
CA THR A 190 -10.82 16.68 20.33
C THR A 190 -10.31 16.80 21.77
N LYS A 191 -9.03 16.49 22.03
CA LYS A 191 -8.45 16.59 23.38
C LYS A 191 -8.58 17.97 23.97
N ASP A 192 -8.38 19.00 23.15
CA ASP A 192 -8.49 20.42 23.56
C ASP A 192 -9.88 21.02 23.33
N LEU A 193 -10.87 20.23 22.89
CA LEU A 193 -12.21 20.72 22.57
C LEU A 193 -12.91 21.22 23.83
N ALA A 194 -13.14 22.53 23.89
CA ALA A 194 -13.81 23.20 24.97
C ALA A 194 -14.94 24.10 24.44
N THR A 195 -16.01 24.23 25.21
CA THR A 195 -17.20 25.01 24.82
C THR A 195 -17.46 26.18 25.76
N TYR A 196 -16.60 26.34 26.78
CA TYR A 196 -16.67 27.40 27.76
C TYR A 196 -15.27 27.84 28.21
N ILE A 197 -15.06 29.14 28.37
CA ILE A 197 -13.80 29.71 28.86
C ILE A 197 -14.07 30.93 29.75
N ARG A 198 -13.16 31.14 30.71
CA ARG A 198 -13.10 32.34 31.55
C ARG A 198 -11.83 33.13 31.26
N GLY A 199 -11.93 34.44 31.33
CA GLY A 199 -10.82 35.36 31.25
C GLY A 199 -10.73 36.21 32.52
N TYR A 200 -9.52 36.44 32.97
CA TYR A 200 -9.15 37.27 34.10
C TYR A 200 -8.13 38.29 33.61
N GLY A 201 -8.51 39.57 33.60
CA GLY A 201 -7.70 40.67 33.08
C GLY A 201 -6.85 41.34 34.16
N ALA A 202 -6.73 42.67 34.07
CA ALA A 202 -5.99 43.50 35.03
C ALA A 202 -6.41 43.24 36.48
N ILE A 203 -5.46 43.36 37.40
CA ILE A 203 -5.66 43.21 38.84
C ILE A 203 -5.50 44.58 39.49
N ASP A 204 -6.30 44.85 40.52
CA ASP A 204 -6.12 45.98 41.40
C ASP A 204 -4.96 45.70 42.37
N GLU A 205 -3.88 46.46 42.29
CA GLU A 205 -2.65 46.20 43.06
C GLU A 205 -2.83 46.35 44.59
N GLU A 206 -3.84 47.10 45.05
CA GLU A 206 -4.09 47.31 46.49
C GLU A 206 -4.93 46.18 47.10
N THR A 207 -5.88 45.65 46.34
CA THR A 207 -6.85 44.64 46.82
C THR A 207 -6.53 43.22 46.33
N GLY A 208 -5.75 43.08 45.25
CA GLY A 208 -5.47 41.79 44.60
C GLY A 208 -6.66 41.22 43.82
N GLU A 209 -7.73 42.00 43.62
CA GLU A 209 -8.93 41.56 42.89
C GLU A 209 -8.83 41.86 41.39
N TYR A 210 -9.46 41.04 40.55
CA TYR A 210 -9.51 41.28 39.11
C TYR A 210 -10.45 42.45 38.79
N LEU A 211 -9.91 43.49 38.14
CA LEU A 211 -10.64 44.65 37.64
C LEU A 211 -11.61 44.29 36.50
N VAL A 212 -11.27 43.27 35.71
CA VAL A 212 -12.12 42.79 34.62
C VAL A 212 -12.07 41.27 34.51
N THR A 213 -13.25 40.68 34.37
CA THR A 213 -13.44 39.25 34.11
C THR A 213 -14.41 39.07 32.95
N ALA A 214 -14.15 38.10 32.09
CA ALA A 214 -15.04 37.75 30.99
C ALA A 214 -15.35 36.25 31.01
N GLU A 215 -16.56 35.89 30.60
CA GLU A 215 -16.95 34.50 30.39
C GLU A 215 -17.55 34.35 29.00
N TYR A 216 -17.20 33.26 28.32
CA TYR A 216 -17.76 32.95 27.01
C TYR A 216 -18.19 31.50 26.94
N THR A 217 -19.43 31.28 26.51
CA THR A 217 -20.00 29.97 26.22
C THR A 217 -20.27 29.89 24.71
N SER A 218 -19.62 28.95 24.03
CA SER A 218 -19.91 28.68 22.63
C SER A 218 -21.33 28.13 22.47
N SER A 219 -21.98 28.48 21.36
CA SER A 219 -23.27 27.88 20.96
C SER A 219 -23.22 26.34 20.88
N LYS A 220 -22.03 25.77 20.66
CA LYS A 220 -21.79 24.31 20.62
C LYS A 220 -21.98 23.65 21.99
N ALA A 221 -21.94 24.41 23.08
CA ALA A 221 -22.22 23.92 24.44
C ALA A 221 -23.65 23.39 24.59
N TYR A 222 -24.60 23.93 23.81
CA TYR A 222 -26.01 23.53 23.82
C TYR A 222 -26.30 22.33 22.90
N GLY A 223 -25.27 21.81 22.24
CA GLY A 223 -25.31 20.60 21.46
C GLY A 223 -24.80 19.36 22.23
N PRO A 224 -24.42 18.29 21.54
CA PRO A 224 -24.00 17.02 22.17
C PRO A 224 -22.70 17.13 22.98
N PHE A 225 -21.92 18.20 22.82
CA PHE A 225 -20.66 18.37 23.55
C PHE A 225 -20.84 18.81 25.01
N GLY A 226 -21.97 19.42 25.35
CA GLY A 226 -22.21 20.01 26.67
C GLY A 226 -21.22 21.14 26.99
N ILE A 227 -21.23 21.60 28.25
CA ILE A 227 -20.27 22.59 28.76
C ILE A 227 -18.94 21.89 29.06
N ARG A 228 -17.85 22.36 28.44
CA ARG A 228 -16.48 21.89 28.62
C ARG A 228 -15.57 23.08 28.85
N HIS A 229 -14.85 23.09 29.98
CA HIS A 229 -14.04 24.23 30.38
C HIS A 229 -12.64 24.18 29.74
N ALA A 230 -12.28 25.24 29.03
CA ALA A 230 -10.90 25.50 28.63
C ALA A 230 -10.07 26.03 29.81
N PRO A 231 -8.73 25.91 29.75
CA PRO A 231 -7.85 26.69 30.62
C PRO A 231 -8.19 28.19 30.53
N PRO A 232 -8.29 28.90 31.68
CA PRO A 232 -8.68 30.30 31.66
C PRO A 232 -7.59 31.20 31.07
N VAL A 233 -7.99 32.29 30.43
CA VAL A 233 -7.08 33.40 30.10
C VAL A 233 -6.75 34.14 31.38
N ARG A 234 -5.47 34.31 31.70
CA ARG A 234 -4.99 35.18 32.78
C ARG A 234 -3.98 36.14 32.17
N ASP A 235 -4.37 37.39 32.04
CA ASP A 235 -3.59 38.38 31.30
C ASP A 235 -3.93 39.79 31.79
N GLU A 236 -3.07 40.32 32.68
CA GLU A 236 -3.27 41.59 33.37
C GLU A 236 -3.28 42.82 32.44
N ARG A 237 -2.94 42.64 31.16
CA ARG A 237 -2.91 43.69 30.13
C ARG A 237 -4.30 44.13 29.68
N PHE A 238 -5.30 43.27 29.89
CA PHE A 238 -6.67 43.60 29.51
C PHE A 238 -7.34 44.41 30.60
N TYR A 239 -7.57 45.70 30.33
CA TYR A 239 -8.38 46.60 31.17
C TYR A 239 -9.84 46.73 30.69
N ASN A 240 -10.18 46.11 29.55
CA ASN A 240 -11.48 46.23 28.91
C ASN A 240 -12.12 44.85 28.69
N TYR A 241 -13.42 44.76 29.01
CA TYR A 241 -14.21 43.53 28.90
C TYR A 241 -14.26 42.98 27.47
N ASP A 242 -14.50 43.82 26.46
CA ASP A 242 -14.64 43.40 25.07
C ASP A 242 -13.33 42.81 24.54
N ALA A 243 -12.20 43.46 24.86
CA ALA A 243 -10.88 42.96 24.45
C ALA A 243 -10.54 41.60 25.11
N LEU A 244 -10.86 41.44 26.40
CA LEU A 244 -10.68 40.17 27.11
C LEU A 244 -11.62 39.08 26.59
N LEU A 245 -12.87 39.44 26.26
CA LEU A 245 -13.86 38.52 25.70
C LEU A 245 -13.43 38.04 24.31
N GLU A 246 -12.90 38.91 23.45
CA GLU A 246 -12.37 38.53 22.14
C GLU A 246 -11.15 37.61 22.26
N GLU A 247 -10.25 37.85 23.23
CA GLU A 247 -9.13 36.93 23.50
C GLU A 247 -9.62 35.56 24.01
N CYS A 248 -10.64 35.54 24.87
CA CYS A 248 -11.31 34.31 25.31
C CYS A 248 -11.88 33.53 24.11
N LYS A 249 -12.63 34.20 23.22
CA LYS A 249 -13.16 33.60 21.99
C LYS A 249 -12.04 33.08 21.08
N ARG A 250 -10.93 33.82 20.97
CA ARG A 250 -9.78 33.43 20.15
C ARG A 250 -9.07 32.18 20.67
N ARG A 251 -8.97 32.01 21.99
CA ARG A 251 -8.34 30.82 22.61
C ARG A 251 -9.27 29.61 22.70
N LEU A 252 -10.60 29.82 22.72
CA LEU A 252 -11.55 28.73 22.80
C LEU A 252 -11.56 27.92 21.50
N LYS A 253 -11.12 26.66 21.57
CA LYS A 253 -11.25 25.67 20.49
C LYS A 253 -12.58 24.93 20.65
N ASP A 254 -13.65 25.48 20.07
CA ASP A 254 -15.00 24.93 20.18
C ASP A 254 -15.42 23.99 19.03
N GLU A 255 -14.47 23.66 18.15
CA GLU A 255 -14.61 22.67 17.09
C GLU A 255 -13.44 21.66 17.08
N PRO A 256 -13.66 20.39 16.66
CA PRO A 256 -12.59 19.41 16.52
C PRO A 256 -11.50 19.89 15.56
N GLU A 257 -10.24 19.73 15.94
CA GLU A 257 -9.12 19.97 15.04
C GLU A 257 -9.07 18.81 14.03
N MET A 258 -9.06 19.13 12.74
CA MET A 258 -8.96 18.13 11.69
C MET A 258 -7.79 18.42 10.78
N SER A 259 -7.03 17.38 10.48
CA SER A 259 -5.97 17.40 9.48
C SER A 259 -6.19 16.28 8.47
N LEU A 260 -5.83 16.56 7.22
CA LEU A 260 -5.96 15.61 6.13
C LEU A 260 -4.58 15.35 5.56
N GLN A 261 -4.07 14.15 5.77
CA GLN A 261 -2.84 13.72 5.13
C GLN A 261 -3.20 13.00 3.84
N LEU A 262 -2.59 13.43 2.74
CA LEU A 262 -2.91 12.96 1.41
C LEU A 262 -1.63 12.58 0.67
N SER A 263 -1.63 11.40 0.07
CA SER A 263 -0.62 10.95 -0.88
C SER A 263 -1.25 10.82 -2.25
N PHE A 264 -0.57 11.28 -3.29
CA PHE A 264 -1.11 11.31 -4.66
C PHE A 264 -0.18 10.67 -5.68
N VAL A 265 -0.58 10.62 -6.96
CA VAL A 265 0.25 10.18 -8.08
C VAL A 265 0.35 11.32 -9.07
N GLU A 266 1.57 11.65 -9.48
CA GLU A 266 1.79 12.56 -10.59
C GLU A 266 1.41 11.83 -11.90
N LEU A 267 0.38 12.31 -12.60
CA LEU A 267 -0.14 11.69 -13.83
C LEU A 267 0.40 12.37 -15.11
N LYS A 268 1.61 12.94 -15.04
CA LYS A 268 2.21 13.72 -16.13
C LYS A 268 2.33 12.93 -17.44
N GLU A 269 2.70 11.65 -17.35
CA GLU A 269 2.83 10.75 -18.51
C GLU A 269 1.48 10.38 -19.15
N GLN A 270 0.36 10.66 -18.49
CA GLN A 270 -0.99 10.39 -18.99
C GLN A 270 -1.68 11.64 -19.57
N GLY A 271 -0.94 12.76 -19.75
CA GLY A 271 -1.45 13.98 -20.40
C GLY A 271 -2.17 14.95 -19.46
N TYR A 272 -2.06 14.78 -18.14
CA TYR A 272 -2.62 15.71 -17.15
C TYR A 272 -1.63 16.86 -16.83
N PRO A 273 -2.13 18.05 -16.42
CA PRO A 273 -1.29 19.16 -15.98
C PRO A 273 -0.28 18.75 -14.91
N ASP A 274 0.88 19.42 -14.89
CA ASP A 274 1.96 19.18 -13.93
C ASP A 274 1.42 19.42 -12.51
N GLN A 275 1.14 18.35 -11.76
CA GLN A 275 0.61 18.42 -10.39
C GLN A 275 1.75 18.77 -9.44
N LYS A 276 2.11 20.06 -9.39
CA LYS A 276 3.13 20.59 -8.48
C LYS A 276 2.48 21.32 -7.32
N PRO A 277 2.18 20.63 -6.21
CA PRO A 277 1.68 21.30 -5.01
C PRO A 277 2.75 22.27 -4.48
N GLY A 278 2.36 23.53 -4.28
CA GLY A 278 3.12 24.54 -3.55
C GLY A 278 2.67 24.63 -2.09
N LEU A 279 3.55 25.15 -1.23
CA LEU A 279 3.18 25.47 0.14
C LEU A 279 2.17 26.62 0.15
N GLY A 280 1.12 26.46 0.96
CA GLY A 280 0.03 27.42 1.09
C GLY A 280 -1.03 27.33 -0.03
N ASP A 281 -0.83 26.49 -1.05
CA ASP A 281 -1.78 26.35 -2.15
C ASP A 281 -3.14 25.84 -1.67
N ARG A 282 -4.22 26.39 -2.25
CA ARG A 282 -5.59 25.96 -2.02
C ARG A 282 -6.02 25.02 -3.13
N VAL A 283 -6.33 23.78 -2.75
CA VAL A 283 -6.63 22.71 -3.71
C VAL A 283 -7.98 22.09 -3.36
N PRO A 284 -8.88 21.89 -4.35
CA PRO A 284 -10.09 21.12 -4.15
C PRO A 284 -9.78 19.65 -3.83
N VAL A 285 -10.49 19.10 -2.84
CA VAL A 285 -10.40 17.71 -2.41
C VAL A 285 -11.78 17.08 -2.51
N ILE A 286 -11.89 16.03 -3.33
CA ILE A 286 -13.12 15.28 -3.56
C ILE A 286 -12.86 13.82 -3.19
N HIS A 287 -13.50 13.35 -2.12
CA HIS A 287 -13.40 11.97 -1.65
C HIS A 287 -14.78 11.41 -1.30
N GLU A 288 -15.43 10.82 -2.31
CA GLU A 288 -16.82 10.37 -2.25
C GLU A 288 -17.09 9.38 -1.09
N PRO A 289 -16.24 8.36 -0.79
CA PRO A 289 -16.51 7.43 0.32
C PRO A 289 -16.51 8.04 1.72
N LEU A 290 -15.83 9.17 1.90
CA LEU A 290 -15.77 9.90 3.17
C LEU A 290 -16.70 11.12 3.18
N GLY A 291 -17.43 11.35 2.08
CA GLY A 291 -18.29 12.52 1.92
C GLY A 291 -17.55 13.85 1.98
N LEU A 292 -16.26 13.88 1.59
CA LEU A 292 -15.47 15.10 1.58
C LEU A 292 -15.56 15.75 0.20
N GLU A 293 -16.07 16.97 0.17
CA GLU A 293 -16.03 17.87 -0.99
C GLU A 293 -15.75 19.27 -0.46
N LEU A 294 -14.48 19.66 -0.52
CA LEU A 294 -14.00 20.88 0.14
C LEU A 294 -12.75 21.41 -0.54
N THR A 295 -12.43 22.68 -0.31
CA THR A 295 -11.13 23.24 -0.66
C THR A 295 -10.26 23.25 0.57
N ALA A 296 -9.09 22.59 0.50
CA ALA A 296 -8.14 22.55 1.61
C ALA A 296 -6.84 23.25 1.23
N ARG A 297 -6.12 23.73 2.25
CA ARG A 297 -4.86 24.44 2.07
C ARG A 297 -3.67 23.55 2.42
N ILE A 298 -2.66 23.49 1.57
CA ILE A 298 -1.43 22.71 1.79
C ILE A 298 -0.56 23.42 2.83
N LEU A 299 -0.41 22.82 4.00
CA LEU A 299 0.46 23.35 5.06
C LEU A 299 1.82 22.68 5.10
N GLU A 300 1.90 21.41 4.73
CA GLU A 300 3.14 20.65 4.74
C GLU A 300 3.29 19.84 3.46
N ILE A 301 4.52 19.78 2.97
CA ILE A 301 4.91 18.93 1.85
C ILE A 301 6.13 18.13 2.30
N THR A 302 6.02 16.81 2.19
CA THR A 302 7.15 15.89 2.27
C THR A 302 7.39 15.32 0.88
N ASP A 303 8.47 15.76 0.23
CA ASP A 303 8.85 15.30 -1.11
C ASP A 303 10.11 14.42 -1.09
N TYR A 304 10.31 13.69 -2.18
CA TYR A 304 11.40 12.71 -2.34
C TYR A 304 12.18 13.04 -3.62
N PRO A 305 13.04 14.07 -3.61
CA PRO A 305 13.57 14.70 -4.84
C PRO A 305 14.29 13.76 -5.81
N GLU A 306 14.91 12.70 -5.29
CA GLU A 306 15.69 11.73 -6.08
C GLU A 306 14.97 10.37 -6.21
N SER A 307 13.67 10.34 -5.95
CA SER A 307 12.82 9.15 -6.04
C SER A 307 11.64 9.38 -6.98
N LEU A 308 11.11 8.30 -7.56
CA LEU A 308 9.82 8.31 -8.28
C LEU A 308 8.61 8.28 -7.33
N LYS A 309 8.86 8.33 -6.02
CA LYS A 309 7.79 8.40 -5.02
C LYS A 309 7.17 9.79 -5.06
N SER A 310 5.86 9.84 -5.28
CA SER A 310 5.11 11.10 -5.20
C SER A 310 5.23 11.76 -3.83
N PRO A 311 5.12 13.09 -3.74
CA PRO A 311 5.07 13.80 -2.47
C PRO A 311 3.86 13.39 -1.60
N ASP A 312 4.06 13.45 -0.30
CA ASP A 312 3.00 13.42 0.70
C ASP A 312 2.68 14.87 1.12
N VAL A 313 1.40 15.23 1.18
CA VAL A 313 0.97 16.57 1.60
C VAL A 313 0.07 16.50 2.83
N VAL A 314 0.25 17.44 3.74
CA VAL A 314 -0.68 17.65 4.86
C VAL A 314 -1.48 18.91 4.57
N LEU A 315 -2.78 18.71 4.50
CA LEU A 315 -3.78 19.73 4.24
C LEU A 315 -4.44 20.09 5.57
N ALA A 316 -4.62 21.39 5.82
CA ALA A 316 -5.29 21.87 7.03
C ALA A 316 -6.54 22.68 6.75
N ASN A 317 -7.25 22.93 7.86
CA ASN A 317 -8.45 23.74 7.94
C ASN A 317 -9.60 23.19 7.11
N ILE A 318 -9.86 21.88 7.26
CA ILE A 318 -11.18 21.36 6.96
C ILE A 318 -12.09 21.90 8.06
N ARG A 319 -12.82 22.98 7.75
CA ARG A 319 -14.07 23.32 8.44
C ARG A 319 -15.19 22.65 7.67
N PRO A 320 -15.53 21.39 7.97
CA PRO A 320 -16.67 20.78 7.34
C PRO A 320 -17.90 21.47 7.88
N ASN A 321 -18.90 21.60 7.01
CA ASN A 321 -20.22 21.95 7.43
C ASN A 321 -20.68 20.88 8.45
N MET A 322 -20.77 21.24 9.72
CA MET A 322 -21.06 20.29 10.81
C MET A 322 -22.27 19.38 10.55
N PRO A 323 -23.35 19.76 9.84
CA PRO A 323 -24.43 18.84 9.51
C PRO A 323 -24.02 17.64 8.64
N THR A 324 -23.06 17.79 7.71
CA THR A 324 -22.62 16.69 6.84
C THR A 324 -21.61 15.78 7.51
N LEU A 325 -20.71 16.32 8.35
CA LEU A 325 -19.87 15.49 9.20
C LEU A 325 -20.66 14.82 10.33
N TYR A 326 -21.62 15.50 10.97
CA TYR A 326 -22.51 14.83 11.90
C TYR A 326 -23.42 13.83 11.20
N ALA A 327 -23.86 14.03 9.96
CA ALA A 327 -24.62 13.01 9.23
C ALA A 327 -23.73 11.82 8.84
N GLY A 328 -22.49 12.06 8.41
CA GLY A 328 -21.50 11.01 8.11
C GLY A 328 -21.06 10.26 9.37
N PHE A 329 -20.79 10.98 10.46
CA PHE A 329 -20.42 10.46 11.77
C PHE A 329 -21.61 9.85 12.48
N GLN A 330 -22.85 10.34 12.35
CA GLN A 330 -24.09 9.68 12.84
C GLN A 330 -24.48 8.50 11.99
N ASN A 331 -24.21 8.48 10.69
CA ASN A 331 -24.40 7.28 9.89
C ASN A 331 -23.33 6.24 10.22
N ALA A 332 -22.08 6.66 10.48
CA ALA A 332 -21.00 5.80 10.96
C ALA A 332 -21.21 5.35 12.42
N THR A 333 -21.71 6.23 13.29
CA THR A 333 -21.96 5.96 14.72
C THR A 333 -23.32 5.32 14.97
N LYS A 334 -24.36 5.51 14.15
CA LYS A 334 -25.52 4.61 14.15
C LYS A 334 -25.11 3.23 13.66
N ARG A 335 -24.25 3.14 12.65
CA ARG A 335 -23.63 1.86 12.25
C ARG A 335 -22.69 1.28 13.31
N LEU A 336 -22.08 2.06 14.20
CA LEU A 336 -21.22 1.56 15.30
C LEU A 336 -22.02 1.29 16.59
N ALA A 337 -23.07 2.06 16.87
CA ALA A 337 -23.94 1.93 18.04
C ALA A 337 -24.96 0.81 17.86
N GLU A 338 -25.36 0.48 16.61
CA GLU A 338 -26.02 -0.79 16.31
C GLU A 338 -25.08 -2.01 16.47
N VAL A 339 -23.78 -1.79 16.75
CA VAL A 339 -22.73 -2.82 16.81
C VAL A 339 -22.11 -2.96 18.21
N MET A 340 -22.55 -2.20 19.22
CA MET A 340 -21.98 -2.23 20.58
C MET A 340 -23.05 -2.22 21.67
N ASP A 341 -22.87 -3.06 22.70
CA ASP A 341 -23.71 -3.10 23.91
C ASP A 341 -23.18 -2.18 25.04
N PRO A 342 -24.01 -1.90 26.08
CA PRO A 342 -23.71 -0.95 27.15
C PRO A 342 -22.41 -1.18 27.94
N ASP A 343 -21.84 -2.38 27.88
CA ASP A 343 -20.57 -2.72 28.54
C ASP A 343 -19.34 -2.53 27.64
N GLY A 344 -19.48 -1.85 26.49
CA GLY A 344 -18.36 -1.54 25.60
C GLY A 344 -17.83 -2.74 24.80
N ASN A 345 -18.57 -3.85 24.79
CA ASN A 345 -18.30 -5.00 23.93
C ASN A 345 -19.08 -4.90 22.62
N ILE A 346 -18.41 -5.22 21.51
CA ILE A 346 -19.04 -5.38 20.20
C ILE A 346 -20.05 -6.54 20.30
N THR A 347 -21.32 -6.30 19.98
CA THR A 347 -22.35 -7.34 20.07
C THR A 347 -22.05 -8.50 19.16
N THR A 348 -21.93 -9.65 19.82
CA THR A 348 -21.64 -10.97 19.29
C THR A 348 -22.86 -11.53 18.55
N VAL A 349 -23.45 -10.79 17.62
CA VAL A 349 -24.64 -11.24 16.85
C VAL A 349 -24.41 -11.20 15.33
N THR A 350 -23.64 -10.25 14.78
CA THR A 350 -23.43 -10.21 13.31
C THR A 350 -22.16 -10.91 12.84
N LYS A 351 -21.18 -11.14 13.72
CA LYS A 351 -19.97 -11.94 13.39
C LYS A 351 -20.22 -13.45 13.40
N LYS A 352 -21.42 -13.87 13.82
CA LYS A 352 -21.88 -15.26 13.82
C LYS A 352 -22.65 -15.68 12.56
N ILE A 353 -22.74 -14.83 11.54
CA ILE A 353 -23.50 -15.22 10.35
C ILE A 353 -22.64 -16.02 9.34
N TYR A 354 -21.31 -15.86 9.27
CA TYR A 354 -20.51 -16.72 8.35
C TYR A 354 -19.08 -17.08 8.78
N SER A 355 -18.72 -17.04 10.07
CA SER A 355 -17.43 -17.63 10.49
C SER A 355 -17.53 -18.38 11.81
N ASN A 356 -17.27 -19.69 11.72
CA ASN A 356 -17.25 -20.63 12.85
C ASN A 356 -15.84 -20.71 13.46
N SER A 357 -15.08 -19.60 13.54
CA SER A 357 -13.66 -19.58 13.97
C SER A 357 -13.28 -18.30 14.71
N HIS A 358 -12.44 -18.43 15.74
CA HIS A 358 -11.74 -17.34 16.41
C HIS A 358 -10.57 -16.85 15.54
N VAL A 359 -10.52 -15.55 15.24
CA VAL A 359 -9.50 -14.97 14.36
C VAL A 359 -8.66 -13.95 15.13
N TYR A 360 -7.33 -14.05 15.05
CA TYR A 360 -6.37 -13.11 15.66
C TYR A 360 -5.06 -13.02 14.88
N GLN A 361 -4.24 -12.00 15.15
CA GLN A 361 -2.94 -11.75 14.51
C GLN A 361 -1.87 -11.55 15.58
N ASP A 362 -0.69 -12.13 15.38
CA ASP A 362 0.49 -11.98 16.25
C ASP A 362 1.75 -11.64 15.44
N ASN A 363 2.92 -11.68 16.08
CA ASN A 363 4.24 -11.45 15.48
C ASN A 363 4.72 -12.59 14.56
N LEU A 364 4.00 -13.71 14.50
CA LEU A 364 4.30 -14.86 13.64
C LEU A 364 3.39 -14.88 12.39
N GLY A 365 2.15 -14.41 12.51
CA GLY A 365 1.22 -14.32 11.40
C GLY A 365 -0.26 -14.18 11.78
N TYR A 366 -1.13 -14.61 10.88
CA TYR A 366 -2.58 -14.59 11.04
C TYR A 366 -3.11 -15.97 11.43
N TRP A 367 -4.04 -16.03 12.38
CA TRP A 367 -4.63 -17.25 12.90
C TRP A 367 -6.15 -17.26 12.74
N ALA A 368 -6.70 -18.39 12.32
CA ALA A 368 -8.13 -18.71 12.36
C ALA A 368 -8.33 -20.08 13.03
N VAL A 369 -8.75 -20.07 14.30
CA VAL A 369 -8.82 -21.24 15.20
C VAL A 369 -10.27 -21.65 15.44
N ASN A 370 -10.57 -22.94 15.44
CA ASN A 370 -11.91 -23.42 15.76
C ASN A 370 -12.26 -23.11 17.24
N PRO A 371 -13.48 -22.64 17.54
CA PRO A 371 -13.87 -22.25 18.89
C PRO A 371 -14.00 -23.40 19.89
N VAL A 372 -14.18 -24.62 19.37
CA VAL A 372 -14.43 -25.84 20.17
C VAL A 372 -13.19 -26.72 20.26
N ASP A 373 -12.44 -26.87 19.16
CA ASP A 373 -11.16 -27.58 19.13
C ASP A 373 -10.01 -26.64 18.76
N PRO A 374 -9.25 -26.09 19.73
CA PRO A 374 -8.12 -25.21 19.45
C PRO A 374 -7.01 -25.85 18.59
N ARG A 375 -6.99 -27.18 18.44
CA ARG A 375 -6.05 -27.88 17.55
C ARG A 375 -6.49 -27.88 16.09
N ARG A 376 -7.69 -27.36 15.80
CA ARG A 376 -8.20 -27.15 14.45
C ARG A 376 -8.04 -25.69 14.08
N TYR A 377 -7.11 -25.36 13.19
CA TYR A 377 -6.83 -23.98 12.81
C TYR A 377 -6.30 -23.83 11.39
N VAL A 378 -6.29 -22.59 10.91
CA VAL A 378 -5.53 -22.12 9.75
C VAL A 378 -4.57 -21.03 10.23
N PHE A 379 -3.29 -21.17 9.94
CA PHE A 379 -2.26 -20.19 10.20
C PHE A 379 -1.64 -19.71 8.88
N MET A 380 -1.38 -18.41 8.76
CA MET A 380 -0.72 -17.81 7.61
C MET A 380 0.45 -16.94 8.09
N GLY A 381 1.67 -17.35 7.78
CA GLY A 381 2.89 -16.64 8.13
C GLY A 381 3.89 -16.59 6.96
N SER A 382 5.08 -16.02 7.20
CA SER A 382 6.14 -15.91 6.19
C SER A 382 6.62 -17.27 5.65
N GLY A 383 6.44 -18.34 6.43
CA GLY A 383 6.73 -19.72 6.03
C GLY A 383 5.62 -20.41 5.21
N GLY A 384 4.48 -19.76 4.98
CA GLY A 384 3.36 -20.31 4.21
C GLY A 384 2.04 -20.42 4.99
N ILE A 385 1.15 -21.30 4.50
CA ILE A 385 -0.19 -21.55 5.08
C ILE A 385 -0.20 -22.94 5.73
N ASP A 386 -0.43 -23.01 7.05
CA ASP A 386 -0.61 -24.26 7.80
C ASP A 386 -2.11 -24.46 8.11
N VAL A 387 -2.69 -25.56 7.62
CA VAL A 387 -4.08 -25.94 7.87
C VAL A 387 -4.09 -27.21 8.72
N ARG A 388 -4.36 -27.07 10.02
CA ARG A 388 -4.36 -28.19 10.96
C ARG A 388 -5.79 -28.65 11.26
N ARG A 389 -6.08 -29.93 11.01
CA ARG A 389 -7.40 -30.58 11.23
C ARG A 389 -8.57 -29.82 10.56
N GLY A 390 -8.27 -29.03 9.54
CA GLY A 390 -9.21 -28.24 8.74
C GLY A 390 -9.35 -28.77 7.32
N LEU A 391 -10.11 -28.07 6.48
CA LEU A 391 -10.21 -28.36 5.05
C LEU A 391 -9.30 -27.39 4.29
N ILE A 392 -8.40 -27.91 3.46
CA ILE A 392 -7.81 -27.16 2.36
C ILE A 392 -8.42 -27.67 1.06
N ARG A 393 -8.91 -26.77 0.22
CA ARG A 393 -9.42 -27.07 -1.12
C ARG A 393 -8.62 -26.26 -2.14
N VAL A 394 -7.99 -26.95 -3.09
CA VAL A 394 -7.23 -26.31 -4.18
C VAL A 394 -7.85 -26.75 -5.50
N GLU A 395 -8.37 -25.80 -6.28
CA GLU A 395 -8.99 -26.05 -7.59
C GLU A 395 -8.13 -25.49 -8.71
N ARG A 396 -8.14 -26.18 -9.85
CA ARG A 396 -7.58 -25.70 -11.12
C ARG A 396 -8.48 -24.65 -11.76
N GLU A 397 -7.98 -23.94 -12.77
CA GLU A 397 -8.76 -22.96 -13.56
C GLU A 397 -10.02 -23.57 -14.22
N ASP A 398 -10.03 -24.88 -14.48
CA ASP A 398 -11.17 -25.62 -15.04
C ASP A 398 -12.18 -26.08 -13.97
N GLY A 399 -11.98 -25.72 -12.70
CA GLY A 399 -12.86 -26.05 -11.56
C GLY A 399 -12.59 -27.42 -10.92
N PHE A 400 -11.57 -28.16 -11.37
CA PHE A 400 -11.26 -29.48 -10.84
C PHE A 400 -10.44 -29.41 -9.53
N PRO A 401 -10.90 -30.01 -8.41
CA PRO A 401 -10.19 -29.95 -7.12
C PRO A 401 -9.05 -30.98 -7.04
N ILE A 402 -7.82 -30.52 -6.81
CA ILE A 402 -6.60 -31.33 -6.66
C ILE A 402 -6.40 -31.81 -5.21
N ILE A 403 -6.66 -30.93 -4.25
CA ILE A 403 -6.53 -31.22 -2.81
C ILE A 403 -7.90 -30.98 -2.17
N ILE A 404 -8.39 -31.95 -1.42
CA ILE A 404 -9.58 -31.83 -0.56
C ILE A 404 -9.23 -32.44 0.79
N GLY A 405 -9.31 -31.66 1.87
CA GLY A 405 -9.12 -32.19 3.22
C GLY A 405 -7.71 -32.65 3.55
N GLY A 406 -6.71 -32.16 2.80
CA GLY A 406 -5.31 -32.59 2.94
C GLY A 406 -4.98 -33.88 2.21
N GLU A 407 -5.95 -34.54 1.58
CA GLU A 407 -5.73 -35.67 0.68
C GLU A 407 -5.48 -35.14 -0.74
N LEU A 408 -4.35 -35.53 -1.34
CA LEU A 408 -4.18 -35.48 -2.79
C LEU A 408 -5.20 -36.46 -3.38
N GLN A 409 -6.11 -35.99 -4.22
CA GLN A 409 -7.22 -36.80 -4.72
C GLN A 409 -6.80 -37.95 -5.65
N TYR A 410 -5.50 -38.27 -5.80
CA TYR A 410 -5.02 -39.22 -6.80
C TYR A 410 -3.98 -40.23 -6.31
N ASP A 411 -4.31 -41.50 -6.52
CA ASP A 411 -3.34 -42.58 -6.79
C ASP A 411 -3.93 -43.61 -7.76
N LEU A 412 -4.36 -43.17 -8.96
CA LEU A 412 -4.64 -44.10 -10.06
C LEU A 412 -4.25 -43.47 -11.41
N ASN A 413 -3.20 -44.05 -11.99
CA ASN A 413 -2.74 -43.82 -13.36
C ASN A 413 -3.51 -44.73 -14.34
N ILE A 414 -3.42 -44.46 -15.65
CA ILE A 414 -4.01 -45.31 -16.70
C ILE A 414 -3.57 -46.76 -16.47
N GLN A 415 -4.54 -47.66 -16.21
CA GLN A 415 -4.27 -49.05 -15.85
C GLN A 415 -4.82 -49.99 -16.93
N GLY A 416 -3.96 -50.82 -17.49
CA GLY A 416 -4.34 -51.90 -18.39
C GLY A 416 -4.94 -53.10 -17.63
N ALA A 417 -5.88 -53.80 -18.24
CA ALA A 417 -6.41 -55.05 -17.70
C ALA A 417 -5.30 -56.11 -17.56
N ILE A 418 -5.29 -56.80 -16.43
CA ILE A 418 -4.40 -57.93 -16.14
C ILE A 418 -5.28 -59.12 -15.73
N PRO A 419 -5.20 -60.27 -16.43
CA PRO A 419 -4.44 -60.51 -17.66
C PRO A 419 -4.94 -59.65 -18.83
N MET A 420 -4.09 -59.47 -19.85
CA MET A 420 -4.39 -58.64 -21.02
C MET A 420 -5.69 -59.07 -21.71
N LEU A 421 -6.61 -58.13 -21.91
CA LEU A 421 -7.89 -58.35 -22.57
C LEU A 421 -7.75 -58.09 -24.07
N LYS A 422 -7.40 -59.14 -24.81
CA LYS A 422 -7.23 -59.12 -26.27
C LYS A 422 -8.22 -60.06 -26.97
N SER A 423 -8.52 -59.77 -28.24
CA SER A 423 -9.27 -60.69 -29.11
C SER A 423 -8.48 -61.97 -29.36
N THR A 424 -9.19 -63.06 -29.69
CA THR A 424 -8.57 -64.35 -30.05
C THR A 424 -7.76 -64.26 -31.35
N THR A 425 -8.14 -63.36 -32.26
CA THR A 425 -7.48 -63.07 -33.54
C THR A 425 -6.28 -62.12 -33.44
N VAL A 426 -5.99 -61.64 -32.23
CA VAL A 426 -4.78 -60.86 -31.92
C VAL A 426 -3.83 -61.73 -31.14
N SER A 427 -2.60 -61.85 -31.60
CA SER A 427 -1.53 -62.55 -30.88
C SER A 427 -0.41 -61.57 -30.51
N ILE A 428 0.45 -61.97 -29.59
CA ILE A 428 1.65 -61.21 -29.23
C ILE A 428 2.81 -61.89 -29.95
N GLY A 429 3.48 -61.18 -30.85
CA GLY A 429 4.49 -61.71 -31.76
C GLY A 429 5.46 -60.63 -32.28
N GLY A 430 5.85 -60.77 -33.55
CA GLY A 430 7.02 -60.09 -34.12
C GLY A 430 8.36 -60.66 -33.66
N SER A 431 9.47 -60.19 -34.25
CA SER A 431 10.83 -60.74 -34.03
C SER A 431 11.29 -60.79 -32.58
N GLN A 432 10.72 -59.95 -31.71
CA GLN A 432 11.06 -59.83 -30.29
C GLN A 432 9.89 -60.21 -29.35
N GLY A 433 8.73 -60.64 -29.88
CA GLY A 433 7.56 -61.00 -29.06
C GLY A 433 6.92 -59.82 -28.30
N ILE A 434 7.07 -58.59 -28.82
CA ILE A 434 6.63 -57.34 -28.15
C ILE A 434 5.49 -56.62 -28.89
N TRP A 435 4.96 -57.21 -29.96
CA TRP A 435 3.99 -56.58 -30.86
C TRP A 435 2.65 -57.28 -30.80
N TRP A 436 1.55 -56.54 -30.79
CA TRP A 436 0.26 -57.09 -31.15
C TRP A 436 0.25 -57.30 -32.66
N GLU A 437 -0.08 -58.51 -33.10
CA GLU A 437 -0.19 -58.85 -34.52
C GLU A 437 -1.56 -59.43 -34.86
N THR A 438 -2.08 -59.05 -36.03
CA THR A 438 -3.31 -59.61 -36.60
C THR A 438 -3.29 -59.46 -38.12
N SER A 439 -3.96 -60.37 -38.83
CA SER A 439 -4.32 -60.19 -40.24
C SER A 439 -5.82 -59.96 -40.43
N HIS A 440 -6.58 -59.81 -39.34
CA HIS A 440 -8.04 -59.70 -39.46
C HIS A 440 -8.44 -58.40 -40.16
N ALA A 441 -9.25 -58.52 -41.22
CA ALA A 441 -9.55 -57.42 -42.14
C ALA A 441 -10.96 -56.84 -41.99
N ASP A 442 -11.89 -57.57 -41.37
CA ASP A 442 -13.31 -57.20 -41.34
C ASP A 442 -13.56 -56.07 -40.33
N GLN A 443 -13.22 -56.29 -39.06
CA GLN A 443 -13.45 -55.31 -37.98
C GLN A 443 -12.22 -55.16 -37.06
N PRO A 444 -11.99 -53.98 -36.44
CA PRO A 444 -10.91 -53.78 -35.49
C PRO A 444 -10.96 -54.74 -34.31
N GLN A 445 -9.81 -55.31 -33.96
CA GLN A 445 -9.67 -56.33 -32.93
C GLN A 445 -9.02 -55.77 -31.67
N ASN A 446 -9.50 -56.21 -30.50
CA ASN A 446 -9.00 -55.75 -29.20
C ASN A 446 -7.55 -56.19 -29.00
N CYS A 447 -6.66 -55.22 -28.78
CA CYS A 447 -5.27 -55.46 -28.38
C CYS A 447 -5.15 -55.43 -26.84
N GLN A 448 -5.80 -54.47 -26.19
CA GLN A 448 -5.85 -54.36 -24.73
C GLN A 448 -7.01 -53.44 -24.31
N PHE A 449 -7.48 -53.60 -23.07
CA PHE A 449 -8.43 -52.73 -22.40
C PHE A 449 -7.75 -51.91 -21.29
N PHE A 450 -8.09 -50.62 -21.20
CA PHE A 450 -7.57 -49.70 -20.20
C PHE A 450 -8.71 -49.02 -19.44
N THR A 451 -8.52 -48.85 -18.13
CA THR A 451 -9.36 -47.98 -17.30
C THR A 451 -8.54 -46.81 -16.77
N TYR A 452 -9.17 -45.64 -16.69
CA TYR A 452 -8.56 -44.41 -16.20
C TYR A 452 -9.61 -43.54 -15.54
N GLU A 453 -9.18 -42.55 -14.78
CA GLU A 453 -10.05 -41.50 -14.25
C GLU A 453 -9.88 -40.24 -15.10
N HIS A 454 -10.98 -39.59 -15.46
CA HIS A 454 -10.96 -38.41 -16.33
C HIS A 454 -10.43 -37.16 -15.59
N LYS A 455 -9.10 -37.07 -15.48
CA LYS A 455 -8.36 -36.07 -14.68
C LYS A 455 -7.71 -34.94 -15.49
N ALA A 456 -7.55 -35.14 -16.79
CA ALA A 456 -6.94 -34.18 -17.68
C ALA A 456 -7.75 -34.10 -18.98
N ARG A 457 -7.61 -32.97 -19.66
CA ARG A 457 -8.36 -32.69 -20.88
C ARG A 457 -8.00 -33.64 -22.02
N TYR A 458 -6.76 -34.11 -22.06
CA TYR A 458 -6.28 -34.94 -23.17
C TYR A 458 -5.82 -36.32 -22.69
N LEU A 459 -6.16 -37.33 -23.48
CA LEU A 459 -5.52 -38.65 -23.46
C LEU A 459 -4.57 -38.73 -24.63
N VAL A 460 -3.30 -39.08 -24.37
CA VAL A 460 -2.30 -39.25 -25.41
C VAL A 460 -1.83 -40.69 -25.46
N VAL A 461 -1.82 -41.23 -26.68
CA VAL A 461 -1.35 -42.59 -26.98
C VAL A 461 -0.24 -42.50 -28.01
N ARG A 462 0.97 -42.90 -27.61
CA ARG A 462 2.12 -43.01 -28.53
C ARG A 462 2.25 -44.44 -29.02
N ALA A 463 1.71 -44.70 -30.21
CA ALA A 463 1.69 -46.01 -30.85
C ALA A 463 2.77 -46.15 -31.92
N LEU A 464 3.33 -47.34 -32.06
CA LEU A 464 4.24 -47.72 -33.14
C LEU A 464 3.54 -48.74 -34.03
N LEU A 465 3.65 -48.59 -35.35
CA LEU A 465 2.96 -49.43 -36.31
C LEU A 465 3.88 -49.92 -37.44
N TYR A 466 3.75 -51.18 -37.84
CA TYR A 466 4.28 -51.68 -39.12
C TYR A 466 3.37 -52.72 -39.75
N VAL A 467 3.64 -53.02 -41.01
CA VAL A 467 2.85 -53.94 -41.82
C VAL A 467 3.75 -54.82 -42.68
N GLU A 468 3.23 -55.98 -43.08
CA GLU A 468 3.80 -56.69 -44.23
C GLU A 468 3.52 -55.92 -45.52
N ALA A 469 4.45 -56.02 -46.48
CA ALA A 469 4.37 -55.32 -47.75
C ALA A 469 3.01 -55.55 -48.45
N GLY A 470 2.35 -54.45 -48.83
CA GLY A 470 1.05 -54.47 -49.50
C GLY A 470 -0.17 -54.44 -48.57
N ALA A 471 0.01 -54.30 -47.25
CA ALA A 471 -1.08 -54.06 -46.29
C ALA A 471 -1.07 -52.62 -45.73
N ARG A 472 -2.13 -52.26 -45.00
CA ARG A 472 -2.25 -51.05 -44.20
C ARG A 472 -2.79 -51.40 -42.82
N ALA A 473 -2.12 -50.91 -41.78
CA ALA A 473 -2.58 -51.02 -40.41
C ALA A 473 -3.58 -49.90 -40.12
N TYR A 474 -4.68 -50.24 -39.46
CA TYR A 474 -5.59 -49.29 -38.84
C TYR A 474 -5.54 -49.49 -37.33
N PHE A 475 -5.10 -48.46 -36.62
CA PHE A 475 -5.01 -48.48 -35.17
C PHE A 475 -5.92 -47.42 -34.57
N SER A 476 -6.74 -47.80 -33.60
CA SER A 476 -7.78 -46.94 -33.05
C SER A 476 -7.88 -47.06 -31.53
N ILE A 477 -8.27 -45.94 -30.91
CA ILE A 477 -8.66 -45.83 -29.52
C ILE A 477 -10.18 -45.72 -29.51
N GLU A 478 -10.85 -46.68 -28.90
CA GLU A 478 -12.30 -46.80 -29.00
C GLU A 478 -12.96 -47.09 -27.66
N THR A 479 -14.20 -46.64 -27.46
CA THR A 479 -15.06 -47.07 -26.34
C THR A 479 -16.18 -47.97 -26.86
N GLY A 480 -16.83 -48.72 -25.97
CA GLY A 480 -17.92 -49.63 -26.33
C GLY A 480 -17.43 -50.94 -26.98
N THR A 481 -18.36 -51.73 -27.51
CA THR A 481 -18.07 -53.05 -28.10
C THR A 481 -18.83 -53.25 -29.40
N TYR A 482 -18.18 -53.86 -30.40
CA TYR A 482 -18.81 -54.11 -31.71
C TYR A 482 -20.03 -55.03 -31.62
N GLY A 483 -20.03 -56.00 -30.68
CA GLY A 483 -21.18 -56.89 -30.47
C GLY A 483 -22.44 -56.19 -29.95
N GLN A 484 -22.30 -55.01 -29.34
CA GLN A 484 -23.44 -54.20 -28.85
C GLN A 484 -23.74 -53.00 -29.77
N GLY A 485 -22.99 -52.81 -30.86
CA GLY A 485 -23.20 -51.70 -31.81
C GLY A 485 -22.98 -50.29 -31.21
N ASN A 486 -22.32 -50.16 -30.06
CA ASN A 486 -22.14 -48.89 -29.34
C ASN A 486 -20.70 -48.36 -29.38
N VAL A 487 -19.98 -48.67 -30.45
CA VAL A 487 -18.57 -48.28 -30.59
C VAL A 487 -18.45 -46.80 -30.91
N ILE A 488 -17.58 -46.10 -30.17
CA ILE A 488 -17.21 -44.71 -30.43
C ILE A 488 -15.69 -44.67 -30.63
N VAL A 489 -15.26 -44.15 -31.78
CA VAL A 489 -13.83 -43.95 -32.07
C VAL A 489 -13.42 -42.60 -31.47
N LEU A 490 -12.51 -42.64 -30.51
CA LEU A 490 -11.96 -41.46 -29.85
C LEU A 490 -10.79 -40.85 -30.63
N GLY A 491 -10.00 -41.70 -31.29
CA GLY A 491 -8.88 -41.32 -32.12
C GLY A 491 -8.36 -42.51 -32.92
N SER A 492 -7.70 -42.26 -34.04
CA SER A 492 -7.16 -43.32 -34.89
C SER A 492 -5.99 -42.83 -35.73
N THR A 493 -5.11 -43.75 -36.11
CA THR A 493 -4.06 -43.52 -37.10
C THR A 493 -3.93 -44.74 -38.02
N THR A 494 -3.22 -44.58 -39.12
CA THR A 494 -2.93 -45.66 -40.06
C THR A 494 -1.47 -45.66 -40.47
N SER A 495 -0.92 -46.83 -40.78
CA SER A 495 0.45 -46.93 -41.28
C SER A 495 0.56 -47.95 -42.40
N THR A 496 1.41 -47.64 -43.38
CA THR A 496 1.88 -48.56 -44.43
C THR A 496 3.37 -48.84 -44.30
N ASN A 497 3.99 -48.50 -43.16
CA ASN A 497 5.42 -48.67 -42.97
C ASN A 497 5.79 -50.16 -42.88
N THR A 498 6.71 -50.58 -43.74
CA THR A 498 7.17 -51.98 -43.85
C THR A 498 8.49 -52.25 -43.14
N ASP A 499 9.16 -51.23 -42.62
CA ASP A 499 10.48 -51.32 -41.99
C ASP A 499 10.37 -51.56 -40.47
N PRO A 500 10.79 -52.72 -39.94
CA PRO A 500 10.78 -52.99 -38.50
C PRO A 500 11.78 -52.14 -37.68
N ASP A 501 12.79 -51.52 -38.31
CA ASP A 501 13.92 -50.86 -37.66
C ASP A 501 13.87 -49.31 -37.69
N ASP A 502 12.91 -48.73 -38.40
CA ASP A 502 12.72 -47.26 -38.47
C ASP A 502 11.98 -46.72 -37.23
N THR A 503 12.72 -46.26 -36.23
CA THR A 503 12.17 -45.91 -34.91
C THR A 503 11.44 -44.56 -34.87
N ASP A 504 11.76 -43.61 -35.75
CA ASP A 504 11.19 -42.26 -35.71
C ASP A 504 10.02 -42.07 -36.69
N SER A 505 9.99 -42.76 -37.85
CA SER A 505 8.88 -42.60 -38.81
C SER A 505 7.64 -43.46 -38.49
N ARG A 506 7.70 -44.28 -37.44
CA ARG A 506 6.65 -45.25 -37.08
C ARG A 506 5.86 -44.89 -35.84
N ALA A 507 6.34 -43.89 -35.08
CA ALA A 507 5.70 -43.44 -33.86
C ALA A 507 4.63 -42.39 -34.16
N GLU A 508 3.38 -42.77 -33.96
CA GLU A 508 2.21 -41.91 -34.12
C GLU A 508 1.69 -41.51 -32.74
N GLU A 509 1.61 -40.21 -32.49
CA GLU A 509 1.01 -39.65 -31.27
C GLU A 509 -0.43 -39.25 -31.52
N ILE A 510 -1.35 -40.00 -30.91
CA ILE A 510 -2.78 -39.77 -31.03
C ILE A 510 -3.23 -39.02 -29.79
N ARG A 511 -3.58 -37.74 -29.95
CA ARG A 511 -4.06 -36.85 -28.89
C ARG A 511 -5.57 -36.71 -28.98
N ILE A 512 -6.25 -37.10 -27.91
CA ILE A 512 -7.73 -37.19 -27.84
C ILE A 512 -8.22 -36.15 -26.82
N ASP A 513 -9.08 -35.22 -27.24
CA ASP A 513 -9.77 -34.31 -26.31
C ASP A 513 -10.93 -35.06 -25.62
N LEU A 514 -10.82 -35.23 -24.31
CA LEU A 514 -11.80 -35.91 -23.46
C LEU A 514 -12.85 -34.94 -22.88
N GLY A 515 -12.68 -33.64 -23.08
CA GLY A 515 -13.47 -32.55 -22.51
C GLY A 515 -12.98 -32.09 -21.14
N THR A 516 -13.84 -31.38 -20.41
CA THR A 516 -13.53 -30.90 -19.04
C THR A 516 -13.35 -32.09 -18.09
N PRO A 517 -12.26 -32.15 -17.31
CA PRO A 517 -12.03 -33.22 -16.34
C PRO A 517 -13.23 -33.43 -15.42
N THR A 518 -13.73 -34.67 -15.35
CA THR A 518 -14.92 -35.02 -14.55
C THR A 518 -14.60 -35.84 -13.31
N GLY A 519 -13.38 -36.36 -13.16
CA GLY A 519 -13.01 -37.34 -12.11
C GLY A 519 -13.60 -38.74 -12.28
N ASN A 520 -14.74 -38.87 -12.98
CA ASN A 520 -15.38 -40.16 -13.25
C ASN A 520 -14.45 -41.18 -13.92
N ARG A 521 -14.62 -42.44 -13.54
CA ARG A 521 -13.94 -43.58 -14.16
C ARG A 521 -14.42 -43.76 -15.60
N ARG A 522 -13.47 -43.84 -16.52
CA ARG A 522 -13.69 -44.11 -17.95
C ARG A 522 -12.83 -45.29 -18.39
N ALA A 523 -13.12 -45.81 -19.58
CA ALA A 523 -12.38 -46.91 -20.15
C ALA A 523 -12.30 -46.81 -21.68
N PHE A 524 -11.26 -47.39 -22.26
CA PHE A 524 -11.08 -47.49 -23.70
C PHE A 524 -10.38 -48.80 -24.07
N TYR A 525 -10.57 -49.18 -25.33
CA TYR A 525 -9.87 -50.28 -26.00
C TYR A 525 -8.85 -49.70 -26.97
N LEU A 526 -7.69 -50.33 -27.04
CA LEU A 526 -6.79 -50.18 -28.18
C LEU A 526 -7.13 -51.29 -29.18
N ARG A 527 -7.37 -50.92 -30.44
CA ARG A 527 -7.78 -51.86 -31.49
C ARG A 527 -6.91 -51.77 -32.72
N LEU A 528 -6.75 -52.90 -33.40
CA LEU A 528 -5.93 -53.06 -34.60
C LEU A 528 -6.70 -53.82 -35.68
N ARG A 529 -6.57 -53.39 -36.94
CA ARG A 529 -7.13 -54.05 -38.12
C ARG A 529 -6.15 -54.01 -39.28
N SER A 530 -6.09 -55.09 -40.06
CA SER A 530 -5.40 -55.10 -41.35
C SER A 530 -6.33 -54.63 -42.48
N SER A 531 -5.78 -54.07 -43.54
CA SER A 531 -6.53 -53.89 -44.80
C SER A 531 -6.77 -55.20 -45.55
N ARG A 532 -6.11 -56.29 -45.16
CA ARG A 532 -6.04 -57.55 -45.92
C ARG A 532 -6.01 -58.77 -45.00
N SER A 533 -6.78 -59.81 -45.32
CA SER A 533 -6.88 -61.04 -44.52
C SER A 533 -5.64 -61.94 -44.61
N ASP A 534 -4.85 -61.79 -45.68
CA ASP A 534 -3.65 -62.58 -45.99
C ASP A 534 -2.34 -61.93 -45.54
N ARG A 535 -2.39 -60.74 -44.93
CA ARG A 535 -1.21 -59.97 -44.53
C ARG A 535 -1.30 -59.50 -43.08
N LYS A 536 -0.23 -59.70 -42.32
CA LYS A 536 -0.16 -59.26 -40.93
C LYS A 536 0.15 -57.77 -40.82
N VAL A 537 -0.45 -57.16 -39.81
CA VAL A 537 -0.14 -55.82 -39.33
C VAL A 537 0.19 -55.90 -37.84
N TYR A 538 0.97 -54.92 -37.39
CA TYR A 538 1.58 -54.95 -36.08
C TYR A 538 1.46 -53.60 -35.38
N ALA A 539 1.13 -53.62 -34.09
CA ALA A 539 1.07 -52.42 -33.26
C ALA A 539 1.72 -52.64 -31.89
N ARG A 540 2.28 -51.57 -31.33
CA ARG A 540 2.80 -51.51 -29.97
C ARG A 540 2.54 -50.13 -29.41
N VAL A 541 2.29 -50.03 -28.11
CA VAL A 541 2.24 -48.73 -27.42
C VAL A 541 3.49 -48.56 -26.58
N SER A 542 4.16 -47.41 -26.74
CA SER A 542 5.35 -47.08 -25.97
C SER A 542 5.02 -46.27 -24.71
N ARG A 543 4.03 -45.38 -24.80
CA ARG A 543 3.58 -44.51 -23.69
C ARG A 543 2.10 -44.22 -23.80
N LEU A 544 1.47 -44.09 -22.63
CA LEU A 544 0.09 -43.67 -22.41
C LEU A 544 0.11 -42.68 -21.26
N TRP A 545 -0.45 -41.48 -21.44
CA TRP A 545 -0.57 -40.51 -20.36
C TRP A 545 -1.79 -39.61 -20.53
N LEU A 546 -2.15 -38.97 -19.44
CA LEU A 546 -3.11 -37.89 -19.42
C LEU A 546 -2.32 -36.56 -19.35
N GLU A 547 -2.72 -35.58 -20.14
CA GLU A 547 -2.13 -34.24 -20.13
C GLU A 547 -3.22 -33.16 -20.24
N GLY A 548 -2.88 -31.94 -19.85
CA GLY A 548 -3.84 -30.83 -19.79
C GLY A 548 -4.01 -30.36 -18.37
#